data_AF-A0A670YKK5-F1
#
_entry.id   AF-A0A670YKK5-F1
#
_cell.length_a   1.000
_cell.length_b   1.000
_cell.length_c   1.000
_cell.angle_alpha   90.00
_cell.angle_beta   90.00
_cell.angle_gamma   90.00
#
_symmetry.space_group_name_H-M   'P 1'
#
loop_
_entity.id
_entity.type
_entity.pdbx_description
1 polymer ?
#
loop_
_entity_poly.entity_id
_entity_poly.type
_entity_poly.pdbx_seq_one_letter_code
_entity_poly.pdbx_strand_id
1 'polypeptide(L)'
;LTVSHKILLNHWKKTTVGICLVTWGGNWLYGKHCDNLLRRAACQEAQVWGNQIIPSNMQIKKATVFLNPAACKGKARTLFEKNAAPILHLSGLDVTVVKTDYEGQAKKLLELMENTDMIIIAGGDGTVQEVITGLLRRPDEVRYIFLGQT
;
A
#
# COMPACT_ATOMS: atom_id res chain seq x y z
N LEU A 1 -33.84 -37.73 17.63
CA LEU A 1 -32.47 -37.85 17.04
C LEU A 1 -32.43 -38.56 15.68
N THR A 2 -33.46 -39.33 15.29
CA THR A 2 -33.48 -40.12 14.03
C THR A 2 -33.96 -39.37 12.78
N VAL A 3 -34.61 -38.20 12.91
CA VAL A 3 -35.15 -37.43 11.77
C VAL A 3 -34.09 -36.58 11.07
N SER A 4 -33.17 -35.95 11.81
CA SER A 4 -32.09 -35.11 11.22
C SER A 4 -31.09 -35.90 10.38
N HIS A 5 -30.85 -37.17 10.73
CA HIS A 5 -29.90 -38.02 10.01
C HIS A 5 -30.40 -38.41 8.61
N LYS A 6 -31.73 -38.59 8.43
CA LYS A 6 -32.34 -38.89 7.12
C LYS A 6 -32.32 -37.71 6.15
N ILE A 7 -32.40 -36.48 6.66
CA ILE A 7 -32.38 -35.25 5.85
C ILE A 7 -30.96 -34.98 5.30
N LEU A 8 -29.93 -35.21 6.11
CA LEU A 8 -28.51 -35.09 5.72
C LEU A 8 -28.09 -36.07 4.62
N LEU A 9 -28.64 -37.29 4.64
CA LEU A 9 -28.32 -38.33 3.66
C LEU A 9 -29.03 -38.14 2.32
N ASN A 10 -30.16 -37.43 2.26
CA ASN A 10 -30.95 -37.29 1.02
C ASN A 10 -30.37 -36.24 0.04
N HIS A 11 -29.50 -35.35 0.52
CA HIS A 11 -28.88 -34.30 -0.29
C HIS A 11 -27.39 -34.12 0.05
N TRP A 12 -26.64 -35.22 0.09
CA TRP A 12 -25.21 -35.20 0.40
C TRP A 12 -24.42 -34.22 -0.49
N LYS A 13 -24.78 -34.12 -1.78
CA LYS A 13 -24.20 -33.15 -2.72
C LYS A 13 -24.46 -31.69 -2.33
N LYS A 14 -25.65 -31.35 -1.82
CA LYS A 14 -26.00 -29.97 -1.41
C LYS A 14 -25.29 -29.59 -0.10
N THR A 15 -25.16 -30.55 0.82
CA THR A 15 -24.46 -30.35 2.09
C THR A 15 -22.96 -30.10 1.88
N THR A 16 -22.30 -30.89 1.02
CA THR A 16 -20.88 -30.69 0.71
C THR A 16 -20.62 -29.32 0.08
N VAL A 17 -21.48 -28.89 -0.85
CA VAL A 17 -21.37 -27.54 -1.45
C VAL A 17 -21.54 -26.45 -0.39
N GLY A 18 -22.50 -26.60 0.53
CA GLY A 18 -22.69 -25.67 1.65
C GLY A 18 -21.45 -25.55 2.53
N ILE A 19 -20.83 -26.68 2.90
CA ILE A 19 -19.61 -26.68 3.71
C ILE A 19 -18.45 -26.00 2.97
N CYS A 20 -18.23 -26.32 1.69
CA CYS A 20 -17.18 -25.69 0.91
C CYS A 20 -17.35 -24.16 0.81
N LEU A 21 -18.58 -23.69 0.60
CA LEU A 21 -18.88 -22.25 0.54
C LEU A 21 -18.66 -21.55 1.88
N VAL A 22 -19.04 -22.19 2.99
CA VAL A 22 -18.81 -21.64 4.34
C VAL A 22 -17.31 -21.58 4.64
N THR A 23 -16.55 -22.63 4.35
CA THR A 23 -15.11 -22.64 4.56
C THR A 23 -14.41 -21.59 3.71
N TRP A 24 -14.78 -21.48 2.43
CA TRP A 24 -14.21 -20.47 1.52
C TRP A 24 -14.55 -19.04 1.96
N GLY A 25 -15.82 -18.76 2.29
CA GLY A 25 -16.28 -17.46 2.76
C GLY A 25 -15.67 -17.07 4.11
N GLY A 26 -15.53 -18.05 5.02
CA GLY A 26 -14.86 -17.88 6.30
C GLY A 26 -13.39 -17.50 6.13
N ASN A 27 -12.65 -18.21 5.28
CA ASN A 27 -11.25 -17.90 5.00
C ASN A 27 -11.07 -16.51 4.36
N TRP A 28 -11.94 -16.15 3.41
CA TRP A 28 -11.92 -14.81 2.79
C TRP A 28 -12.21 -13.70 3.80
N LEU A 29 -13.22 -13.88 4.66
CA LEU A 29 -13.58 -12.91 5.69
C LEU A 29 -12.47 -12.77 6.74
N TYR A 30 -11.87 -13.90 7.13
CA TYR A 30 -10.75 -13.93 8.07
C TYR A 30 -9.56 -13.14 7.52
N GLY A 31 -9.17 -13.37 6.26
CA GLY A 31 -8.10 -12.60 5.61
C GLY A 31 -8.40 -11.09 5.61
N LYS A 32 -9.63 -10.70 5.25
CA LYS A 32 -10.03 -9.29 5.26
C LYS A 32 -9.99 -8.66 6.66
N HIS A 33 -10.30 -9.44 7.69
CA HIS A 33 -10.21 -9.01 9.08
C HIS A 33 -8.76 -8.82 9.52
N CYS A 34 -7.89 -9.80 9.24
CA CYS A 34 -6.45 -9.72 9.51
C CYS A 34 -5.81 -8.52 8.83
N ASP A 35 -6.11 -8.27 7.54
CA ASP A 35 -5.56 -7.10 6.85
C ASP A 35 -6.00 -5.78 7.51
N ASN A 36 -7.23 -5.70 8.01
CA ASN A 36 -7.71 -4.52 8.71
C ASN A 36 -7.05 -4.33 10.08
N LEU A 37 -6.74 -5.43 10.78
CA LEU A 37 -5.97 -5.38 12.02
C LEU A 37 -4.55 -4.87 11.78
N LEU A 38 -3.87 -5.39 10.76
CA LEU A 38 -2.52 -4.94 10.38
C LEU A 38 -2.49 -3.45 10.02
N ARG A 39 -3.47 -2.98 9.22
CA ARG A 39 -3.59 -1.55 8.89
C ARG A 39 -3.74 -0.68 10.13
N ARG A 40 -4.56 -1.10 11.09
CA ARG A 40 -4.77 -0.37 12.34
C ARG A 40 -3.49 -0.30 13.16
N ALA A 41 -2.78 -1.43 13.31
CA ALA A 41 -1.53 -1.48 14.04
C ALA A 41 -0.47 -0.54 13.40
N ALA A 42 -0.32 -0.58 12.09
CA ALA A 42 0.61 0.29 11.37
C ALA A 42 0.24 1.78 11.49
N CYS A 43 -1.06 2.12 11.45
CA CYS A 43 -1.52 3.49 11.66
C CYS A 43 -1.27 3.97 13.10
N GLN A 44 -1.46 3.11 14.10
CA GLN A 44 -1.17 3.43 15.49
C GLN A 44 0.32 3.72 15.69
N GLU A 45 1.19 2.90 15.11
CA GLU A 45 2.63 3.14 15.15
C GLU A 45 3.00 4.45 14.46
N ALA A 46 2.48 4.71 13.26
CA ALA A 46 2.71 5.96 12.54
C ALA A 46 2.22 7.19 13.31
N GLN A 47 1.08 7.08 13.99
CA GLN A 47 0.55 8.15 14.83
C GLN A 47 1.46 8.45 16.03
N VAL A 48 2.11 7.43 16.62
CA VAL A 48 3.10 7.65 17.68
C VAL A 48 4.28 8.47 17.16
N TRP A 49 4.72 8.25 15.92
CA TRP A 49 5.74 9.07 15.27
C TRP A 49 5.27 10.49 14.98
N GLY A 50 4.06 10.67 14.44
CA GLY A 50 3.53 11.99 14.12
C GLY A 50 3.18 12.86 15.32
N ASN A 51 2.90 12.25 16.48
CA ASN A 51 2.63 12.98 17.73
C ASN A 51 3.91 13.43 18.46
N GLN A 52 5.09 13.14 17.94
CA GLN A 52 6.34 13.63 18.53
C GLN A 52 6.47 15.14 18.34
N ILE A 53 6.87 15.84 19.40
CA ILE A 53 7.07 17.28 19.36
C ILE A 53 8.35 17.55 18.57
N ILE A 54 8.20 18.21 17.43
CA ILE A 54 9.33 18.64 16.61
C ILE A 54 9.85 19.97 17.18
N PRO A 55 11.16 20.11 17.47
CA PRO A 55 11.72 21.38 17.90
C PRO A 55 11.57 22.42 16.79
N SER A 56 11.32 23.67 17.17
CA SER A 56 11.07 24.78 16.22
C SER A 56 12.22 25.09 15.25
N ASN A 57 13.42 24.55 15.48
CA ASN A 57 14.56 24.68 14.57
C ASN A 57 14.62 23.61 13.46
N MET A 58 13.74 22.59 13.51
CA MET A 58 13.78 21.45 12.61
C MET A 58 12.66 21.57 11.57
N GLN A 59 13.00 21.45 10.30
CA GLN A 59 12.02 21.46 9.20
C GLN A 59 11.30 20.11 9.09
N ILE A 60 10.03 20.18 8.68
CA ILE A 60 9.24 18.99 8.36
C ILE A 60 9.84 18.32 7.14
N LYS A 61 10.06 17.00 7.24
CA LYS A 61 10.60 16.23 6.13
C LYS A 61 9.59 16.11 5.00
N LYS A 62 10.04 16.37 3.78
CA LYS A 62 9.23 16.28 2.57
C LYS A 62 9.38 14.91 1.93
N ALA A 63 8.27 14.25 1.69
CA ALA A 63 8.20 12.96 1.01
C ALA A 63 7.43 13.08 -0.31
N THR A 64 8.04 12.71 -1.43
CA THR A 64 7.36 12.65 -2.72
C THR A 64 7.07 11.20 -3.11
N VAL A 65 5.81 10.90 -3.36
CA VAL A 65 5.34 9.57 -3.77
C VAL A 65 5.10 9.55 -5.28
N PHE A 66 5.79 8.69 -6.01
CA PHE A 66 5.51 8.39 -7.42
C PHE A 66 4.55 7.22 -7.52
N LEU A 67 3.31 7.49 -7.93
CA LEU A 67 2.25 6.50 -8.06
C LEU A 67 1.97 6.20 -9.54
N ASN A 68 2.20 4.96 -9.95
CA ASN A 68 1.73 4.46 -11.25
C ASN A 68 0.36 3.78 -11.10
N PRO A 69 -0.75 4.43 -11.48
CA PRO A 69 -2.09 3.87 -11.32
C PRO A 69 -2.33 2.63 -12.18
N ALA A 70 -1.61 2.47 -13.31
CA ALA A 70 -1.74 1.30 -14.18
C ALA A 70 -1.08 0.04 -13.58
N ALA A 71 -0.19 0.21 -12.59
CA ALA A 71 0.46 -0.91 -11.91
C ALA A 71 -0.56 -1.78 -11.14
N CYS A 72 -0.15 -3.02 -10.83
CA CYS A 72 -0.97 -4.01 -10.12
C CYS A 72 -2.36 -4.23 -10.76
N LYS A 73 -2.42 -4.31 -12.10
CA LYS A 73 -3.67 -4.48 -12.87
C LYS A 73 -4.68 -3.33 -12.62
N GLY A 74 -4.20 -2.09 -12.52
CA GLY A 74 -5.02 -0.92 -12.28
C GLY A 74 -5.45 -0.71 -10.82
N LYS A 75 -4.93 -1.50 -9.88
CA LYS A 75 -5.30 -1.43 -8.45
C LYS A 75 -4.30 -0.65 -7.59
N ALA A 76 -3.17 -0.23 -8.14
CA ALA A 76 -2.13 0.46 -7.38
C ALA A 76 -2.66 1.71 -6.66
N ARG A 77 -3.51 2.50 -7.33
CA ARG A 77 -4.14 3.69 -6.73
C ARG A 77 -4.98 3.33 -5.50
N THR A 78 -5.87 2.36 -5.63
CA THR A 78 -6.78 1.98 -4.53
C THR A 78 -6.04 1.30 -3.38
N LEU A 79 -5.00 0.51 -3.69
CA LEU A 79 -4.12 -0.09 -2.69
C LEU A 79 -3.32 0.98 -1.93
N PHE A 80 -2.76 1.96 -2.64
CA PHE A 80 -2.02 3.06 -2.04
C PHE A 80 -2.91 3.90 -1.11
N GLU A 81 -4.08 4.33 -1.61
CA GLU A 81 -5.04 5.12 -0.84
C GLU A 81 -5.55 4.38 0.42
N LYS A 82 -5.69 3.05 0.34
CA LYS A 82 -6.20 2.23 1.46
C LYS A 82 -5.13 1.83 2.48
N ASN A 83 -3.90 1.57 2.03
CA ASN A 83 -2.87 0.95 2.87
C ASN A 83 -1.79 1.94 3.30
N ALA A 84 -1.27 2.75 2.38
CA ALA A 84 -0.06 3.56 2.60
C ALA A 84 -0.39 5.02 2.91
N ALA A 85 -1.36 5.62 2.23
CA ALA A 85 -1.73 7.03 2.42
C ALA A 85 -2.06 7.39 3.89
N PRO A 86 -2.82 6.57 4.66
CA PRO A 86 -3.09 6.88 6.06
C PRO A 86 -1.83 6.92 6.92
N ILE A 87 -0.89 6.01 6.69
CA ILE A 87 0.37 5.91 7.43
C ILE A 87 1.22 7.15 7.17
N LEU A 88 1.33 7.56 5.90
CA LEU A 88 2.13 8.73 5.50
C LEU A 88 1.56 10.05 6.02
N HIS A 89 0.24 10.18 6.10
CA HIS A 89 -0.37 11.38 6.69
C HIS A 89 -0.27 11.40 8.22
N LEU A 90 -0.30 10.23 8.87
CA LEU A 90 -0.17 10.13 10.32
C LEU A 90 1.27 10.30 10.82
N SER A 91 2.28 10.11 9.97
CA SER A 91 3.70 10.20 10.37
C SER A 91 4.24 11.63 10.48
N GLY A 92 3.45 12.65 10.20
CA GLY A 92 3.87 14.06 10.30
C GLY A 92 4.84 14.50 9.19
N LEU A 93 4.78 13.84 8.02
CA LEU A 93 5.54 14.20 6.83
C LEU A 93 4.74 15.15 5.92
N ASP A 94 5.43 16.00 5.17
CA ASP A 94 4.83 16.75 4.06
C ASP A 94 4.83 15.87 2.81
N VAL A 95 3.68 15.25 2.51
CA VAL A 95 3.57 14.18 1.51
C VAL A 95 2.97 14.73 0.22
N THR A 96 3.74 14.70 -0.86
CA THR A 96 3.28 15.05 -2.21
C THR A 96 3.13 13.80 -3.06
N VAL A 97 1.91 13.51 -3.53
CA VAL A 97 1.65 12.35 -4.39
C VAL A 97 1.59 12.78 -5.85
N VAL A 98 2.54 12.30 -6.64
CA VAL A 98 2.60 12.48 -8.09
C VAL A 98 2.10 11.22 -8.77
N LYS A 99 1.11 11.38 -9.65
CA LYS A 99 0.62 10.29 -10.51
C LYS A 99 1.38 10.31 -11.83
N THR A 100 1.81 9.15 -12.29
CA THR A 100 2.42 8.97 -13.61
C THR A 100 1.36 8.48 -14.59
N ASP A 101 1.21 9.16 -15.71
CA ASP A 101 0.29 8.84 -16.80
C ASP A 101 0.94 7.93 -17.85
N TYR A 102 2.26 8.01 -18.04
CA TYR A 102 3.00 7.22 -19.03
C TYR A 102 4.44 6.88 -18.61
N GLU A 103 5.03 5.90 -19.30
CA GLU A 103 6.41 5.43 -19.09
C GLU A 103 7.44 6.55 -19.32
N GLY A 104 8.35 6.72 -18.38
CA GLY A 104 9.41 7.74 -18.43
C GLY A 104 8.99 9.12 -17.93
N GLN A 105 7.72 9.32 -17.56
CA GLN A 105 7.28 10.57 -16.92
C GLN A 105 7.92 10.74 -15.53
N ALA A 106 8.03 9.66 -14.75
CA ALA A 106 8.66 9.69 -13.43
C ALA A 106 10.10 10.19 -13.52
N LYS A 107 10.85 9.69 -14.51
CA LYS A 107 12.23 10.08 -14.81
C LYS A 107 12.35 11.57 -15.13
N LYS A 108 11.51 12.10 -16.03
CA LYS A 108 11.53 13.53 -16.38
C LYS A 108 11.17 14.43 -15.20
N LEU A 109 10.16 14.04 -14.42
CA LEU A 109 9.75 14.83 -13.26
C LEU A 109 10.85 14.80 -12.18
N LEU A 110 11.55 13.68 -12.02
CA LEU A 110 12.73 13.60 -11.19
C LEU A 110 13.87 14.45 -11.73
N GLU A 111 14.05 14.66 -13.02
CA GLU A 111 15.09 15.59 -13.49
C GLU A 111 14.74 17.06 -13.16
N LEU A 112 13.44 17.41 -13.04
CA LEU A 112 12.96 18.78 -12.85
C LEU A 112 12.66 19.16 -11.39
N MET A 113 12.38 18.19 -10.52
CA MET A 113 12.09 18.47 -9.12
C MET A 113 13.35 18.95 -8.40
N GLU A 114 13.24 19.76 -7.38
CA GLU A 114 14.35 20.10 -6.48
C GLU A 114 13.88 19.93 -5.03
N ASN A 115 14.78 19.50 -4.13
CA ASN A 115 14.55 19.45 -2.68
C ASN A 115 13.41 18.54 -2.19
N THR A 116 13.66 17.23 -2.11
CA THR A 116 12.81 16.26 -1.39
C THR A 116 13.70 15.36 -0.54
N ASP A 117 13.34 15.17 0.73
CA ASP A 117 14.13 14.36 1.66
C ASP A 117 13.93 12.86 1.44
N MET A 118 12.75 12.48 0.95
CA MET A 118 12.36 11.09 0.75
C MET A 118 11.56 10.88 -0.53
N ILE A 119 11.95 9.88 -1.33
CA ILE A 119 11.19 9.46 -2.50
C ILE A 119 10.60 8.09 -2.24
N ILE A 120 9.29 7.98 -2.45
CA ILE A 120 8.51 6.76 -2.25
C ILE A 120 7.98 6.34 -3.62
N ILE A 121 8.09 5.06 -3.95
CA ILE A 121 7.66 4.53 -5.25
C ILE A 121 6.50 3.57 -5.03
N ALA A 122 5.35 3.88 -5.60
CA ALA A 122 4.15 3.06 -5.59
C ALA A 122 3.86 2.57 -7.03
N GLY A 123 4.52 1.49 -7.42
CA GLY A 123 4.41 0.94 -8.77
C GLY A 123 5.06 -0.43 -8.90
N GLY A 124 5.10 -0.94 -10.13
CA GLY A 124 5.84 -2.16 -10.48
C GLY A 124 7.33 -1.90 -10.70
N ASP A 125 8.06 -2.95 -11.06
CA ASP A 125 9.51 -2.91 -11.27
C ASP A 125 9.94 -1.88 -12.33
N GLY A 126 9.15 -1.70 -13.39
CA GLY A 126 9.41 -0.68 -14.41
C GLY A 126 9.40 0.74 -13.85
N THR A 127 8.41 1.07 -13.01
CA THR A 127 8.32 2.38 -12.36
C THR A 127 9.48 2.60 -11.39
N VAL A 128 9.89 1.55 -10.69
CA VAL A 128 11.07 1.57 -9.83
C VAL A 128 12.34 1.85 -10.63
N GLN A 129 12.55 1.13 -11.73
CA GLN A 129 13.71 1.31 -12.60
C GLN A 129 13.77 2.71 -13.20
N GLU A 130 12.63 3.27 -13.64
CA GLU A 130 12.54 4.64 -14.13
C GLU A 130 12.96 5.65 -13.07
N VAL A 131 12.44 5.51 -11.85
CA VAL A 131 12.76 6.42 -10.74
C VAL A 131 14.23 6.35 -10.38
N ILE A 132 14.80 5.14 -10.26
CA ILE A 132 16.23 4.95 -9.99
C ILE A 132 17.08 5.57 -11.11
N THR A 133 16.71 5.34 -12.36
CA THR A 133 17.45 5.89 -13.51
C THR A 133 17.38 7.42 -13.57
N GLY A 134 16.24 8.01 -13.21
CA GLY A 134 16.09 9.47 -13.07
C GLY A 134 16.91 10.03 -11.91
N LEU A 135 16.98 9.30 -10.80
CA LEU A 135 17.78 9.68 -9.63
C LEU A 135 19.28 9.60 -9.88
N LEU A 136 19.78 8.53 -10.48
CA LEU A 136 21.20 8.37 -10.82
C LEU A 136 21.72 9.41 -11.82
N ARG A 137 20.81 10.08 -12.52
CA ARG A 137 21.14 11.19 -13.42
C ARG A 137 21.22 12.54 -12.69
N ARG A 138 20.74 12.63 -11.46
CA ARG A 138 20.96 13.81 -10.63
C ARG A 138 22.36 13.79 -10.00
N PRO A 139 22.97 14.97 -9.82
CA PRO A 139 24.22 15.11 -9.08
C PRO A 139 24.06 15.07 -7.54
N ASP A 140 22.84 15.04 -6.99
CA ASP A 140 22.58 15.16 -5.55
C ASP A 140 22.38 13.81 -4.82
N GLU A 141 22.99 13.66 -3.64
CA GLU A 141 22.85 12.49 -2.75
C GLU A 141 21.52 12.50 -1.97
N VAL A 142 20.53 11.69 -2.37
CA VAL A 142 19.24 11.54 -1.66
C VAL A 142 19.22 10.22 -0.87
N ARG A 143 18.59 10.20 0.32
CA ARG A 143 18.47 8.99 1.15
C ARG A 143 17.25 8.16 0.73
N TYR A 144 17.42 6.84 0.57
CA TYR A 144 16.43 5.95 -0.05
C TYR A 144 15.69 5.06 0.96
N ILE A 145 14.37 4.91 0.80
CA ILE A 145 13.56 3.88 1.49
C ILE A 145 12.68 3.16 0.45
N PHE A 146 12.94 1.87 0.26
CA PHE A 146 12.09 0.99 -0.55
C PHE A 146 10.97 0.43 0.32
N LEU A 147 9.73 0.80 0.03
CA LEU A 147 8.56 0.06 0.53
C LEU A 147 8.28 -1.04 -0.50
N GLY A 148 8.88 -2.21 -0.27
CA GLY A 148 8.79 -3.36 -1.17
C GLY A 148 7.36 -3.88 -1.37
N GLN A 149 7.14 -4.51 -2.52
CA GLN A 149 5.88 -5.21 -2.82
C GLN A 149 5.78 -6.49 -1.97
N THR A 150 4.69 -6.61 -1.21
CA THR A 150 4.19 -7.89 -0.67
C THR A 150 2.99 -8.35 -1.48
#